data_AF-A0AAW7W3Z1-F1
#
_entry.id   AF-A0AAW7W3Z1-F1
#
_cell.length_a   1.000
_cell.length_b   1.000
_cell.length_c   1.000
_cell.angle_alpha   90.00
_cell.angle_beta   90.00
_cell.angle_gamma   90.00
#
_symmetry.space_group_name_H-M   'P 1'
#
loop_
_entity.id
_entity.type
_entity.pdbx_description
1 polymer ?
#
loop_
_entity_poly.entity_id
_entity_poly.type
_entity_poly.pdbx_seq_one_letter_code
_entity_poly.pdbx_strand_id
1 'polypeptide(L)'
;MNEKQITDLIEIPQFVAEIIEYYKKQNATLYDALREKNFNKQYSDWLLNEQDAYDKVARAWLDGYTVEEEKKYKITLLNRNDGDLYLVNQNADLADKYGHFSPVVLLFTKCTNFSKKCYELTKKEVVSYDFGWVFDCPGIKIEEVKDE
;
A
#
# COMPACT_ATOMS: atom_id res chain seq x y z
N MET A 1 30.40 10.64 -26.75
CA MET A 1 29.79 9.49 -26.06
C MET A 1 29.61 9.88 -24.61
N ASN A 2 28.40 10.29 -24.21
CA ASN A 2 28.06 10.40 -22.80
C ASN A 2 27.23 9.16 -22.49
N GLU A 3 27.89 8.14 -21.93
CA GLU A 3 27.20 7.09 -21.20
C GLU A 3 26.51 7.79 -20.03
N LYS A 4 25.20 8.05 -20.17
CA LYS A 4 24.36 8.37 -19.03
C LYS A 4 24.45 7.14 -18.12
N GLN A 5 25.24 7.30 -17.06
CA GLN A 5 25.26 6.45 -15.89
C GLN A 5 23.79 6.11 -15.58
N ILE A 6 23.44 4.84 -15.72
CA ILE A 6 22.12 4.35 -15.34
C ILE A 6 22.03 4.64 -13.85
N THR A 7 21.26 5.67 -13.48
CA THR A 7 20.99 5.98 -12.09
C THR A 7 20.18 4.81 -11.57
N ASP A 8 20.80 3.95 -10.75
CA ASP A 8 20.10 2.92 -10.00
C ASP A 8 19.13 3.61 -9.05
N LEU A 9 17.91 3.85 -9.55
CA LEU A 9 16.81 4.44 -8.79
C LEU A 9 16.57 3.56 -7.56
N ILE A 10 16.42 4.20 -6.41
CA ILE A 10 16.18 3.47 -5.17
C ILE A 10 14.70 3.11 -5.07
N GLU A 11 14.43 1.90 -4.60
CA GLU A 11 13.08 1.48 -4.28
C GLU A 11 12.69 1.99 -2.89
N ILE A 12 11.52 2.61 -2.77
CA ILE A 12 10.97 3.09 -1.50
C ILE A 12 9.49 2.71 -1.34
N PRO A 13 8.98 2.56 -0.11
CA PRO A 13 7.56 2.33 0.10
C PRO A 13 6.68 3.50 -0.37
N GLN A 14 5.45 3.20 -0.81
CA GLN A 14 4.46 4.18 -1.26
C GLN A 14 4.21 5.32 -0.26
N PHE A 15 4.11 5.04 1.04
CA PHE A 15 3.91 6.12 2.03
C PHE A 15 5.12 7.06 2.16
N VAL A 16 6.34 6.59 1.85
CA VAL A 16 7.54 7.43 1.82
C VAL A 16 7.51 8.32 0.58
N ALA A 17 7.13 7.75 -0.57
CA ALA A 17 6.93 8.50 -1.81
C ALA A 17 5.89 9.63 -1.64
N GLU A 18 4.76 9.35 -0.98
CA GLU A 18 3.73 10.34 -0.69
C GLU A 18 4.25 11.52 0.15
N ILE A 19 5.09 11.25 1.15
CA ILE A 19 5.74 12.28 1.99
C ILE A 19 6.70 13.12 1.14
N ILE A 20 7.59 12.48 0.37
CA ILE A 20 8.56 13.18 -0.49
C ILE A 20 7.83 14.13 -1.46
N GLU A 21 6.80 13.64 -2.14
CA GLU A 21 6.04 14.43 -3.10
C GLU A 21 5.25 15.57 -2.45
N TYR A 22 4.69 15.34 -1.26
CA TYR A 22 4.03 16.38 -0.47
C TYR A 22 5.00 17.54 -0.18
N TYR A 23 6.19 17.25 0.34
CA TYR A 23 7.16 18.29 0.69
C TYR A 23 7.78 18.96 -0.55
N LYS A 24 8.04 18.22 -1.63
CA LYS A 24 8.50 18.80 -2.90
C LYS A 24 7.49 19.78 -3.48
N LYS A 25 6.19 19.47 -3.45
CA LYS A 25 5.11 20.37 -3.91
C LYS A 25 5.04 21.67 -3.12
N GLN A 26 5.41 21.64 -1.84
CA GLN A 26 5.49 22.82 -0.97
C GLN A 26 6.80 23.59 -1.12
N ASN A 27 7.69 23.18 -2.04
CA ASN A 27 9.02 23.74 -2.21
C ASN A 27 9.86 23.70 -0.90
N ALA A 28 9.62 22.69 -0.07
CA ALA A 28 10.32 22.47 1.18
C ALA A 28 11.65 21.74 0.94
N THR A 29 12.46 21.63 1.99
CA THR A 29 13.78 20.98 1.92
C THR A 29 13.71 19.50 2.27
N LEU A 30 14.76 18.74 1.92
CA LEU A 30 14.95 17.37 2.40
C LEU A 30 14.89 17.28 3.93
N TYR A 31 15.42 18.30 4.62
CA TYR A 31 15.37 18.35 6.08
C TYR A 31 13.94 18.38 6.61
N ASP A 32 13.04 19.11 5.96
CA ASP A 32 11.61 19.16 6.34
C ASP A 32 10.95 17.78 6.15
N ALA A 33 11.21 17.12 5.02
CA ALA A 33 10.72 15.76 4.76
C ALA A 33 11.25 14.74 5.79
N LEU A 34 12.51 14.86 6.22
CA LEU A 34 13.07 13.99 7.27
C LEU A 34 12.48 14.29 8.66
N ARG A 35 12.00 15.51 8.92
CA ARG A 35 11.33 15.87 10.17
C ARG A 35 9.91 15.34 10.27
N GLU A 36 9.32 14.86 9.18
CA GLU A 36 7.99 14.24 9.16
C GLU A 36 7.86 13.09 10.17
N LYS A 37 8.97 12.42 10.51
CA LYS A 37 9.01 11.37 11.54
C LYS A 37 8.49 11.79 12.92
N ASN A 38 8.46 13.09 13.20
CA ASN A 38 7.92 13.62 14.46
C ASN A 38 6.38 13.67 14.47
N PHE A 39 5.74 13.54 13.30
CA PHE A 39 4.29 13.66 13.13
C PHE A 39 3.67 12.37 12.57
N ASN A 40 4.42 11.64 11.75
CA ASN A 40 3.99 10.39 11.14
C ASN A 40 4.68 9.19 11.81
N LYS A 41 3.92 8.43 12.60
CA LYS A 41 4.42 7.24 13.31
C LYS A 41 4.92 6.15 12.34
N GLN A 42 4.19 5.89 11.25
CA GLN A 42 4.58 4.89 10.26
C GLN A 42 5.94 5.23 9.62
N TYR A 43 6.15 6.50 9.30
CA TYR A 43 7.41 6.99 8.75
C TYR A 43 8.56 6.97 9.76
N SER A 44 8.26 7.32 11.02
CA SER A 44 9.22 7.21 12.12
C SER A 44 9.68 5.78 12.34
N ASP A 45 8.73 4.85 12.42
CA ASP A 45 9.00 3.43 12.62
C ASP A 45 9.80 2.86 11.44
N TRP A 46 9.48 3.23 10.20
CA TRP A 46 10.24 2.80 9.03
C TRP A 46 11.66 3.34 9.03
N LEU A 47 11.87 4.63 9.28
CA LEU A 47 13.20 5.24 9.33
C LEU A 47 14.12 4.62 10.40
N LEU A 48 13.56 4.06 11.47
CA LEU A 48 14.32 3.44 12.57
C LEU A 48 14.65 1.97 12.34
N ASN A 49 13.83 1.26 11.57
CA ASN A 49 13.92 -0.19 11.43
C ASN A 49 14.41 -0.64 10.04
N GLU A 50 14.24 0.19 9.01
CA GLU A 50 14.68 -0.11 7.65
C GLU A 50 16.18 0.19 7.48
N GLN A 51 16.90 -0.70 6.79
CA GLN A 51 18.32 -0.52 6.54
C GLN A 51 18.56 0.68 5.62
N ASP A 52 19.48 1.56 6.03
CA ASP A 52 19.88 2.77 5.31
C ASP A 52 18.69 3.69 4.93
N ALA A 53 17.60 3.65 5.70
CA ALA A 53 16.35 4.35 5.39
C ALA A 53 16.53 5.86 5.15
N TYR A 54 17.39 6.51 5.95
CA TYR A 54 17.72 7.93 5.77
C TYR A 54 18.44 8.20 4.45
N ASP A 55 19.36 7.32 4.06
CA ASP A 55 20.08 7.42 2.79
C ASP A 55 19.16 7.11 1.62
N LYS A 56 18.24 6.14 1.77
CA LYS A 56 17.17 5.87 0.81
C LYS A 56 16.33 7.11 0.55
N VAL A 57 15.87 7.80 1.60
CA VAL A 57 15.10 9.05 1.45
C VAL A 57 15.92 10.16 0.78
N ALA A 58 17.19 10.33 1.17
CA ALA A 58 18.06 11.33 0.59
C ALA A 58 18.31 11.08 -0.91
N ARG A 59 18.57 9.83 -1.30
CA ARG A 59 18.74 9.42 -2.70
C ARG A 59 17.44 9.56 -3.48
N ALA A 60 16.31 9.10 -2.93
CA ALA A 60 15.00 9.29 -3.53
C ALA A 60 14.69 10.77 -3.78
N TRP A 61 15.08 11.64 -2.85
CA TRP A 61 14.90 13.08 -2.98
C TRP A 61 15.72 13.68 -4.13
N LEU A 62 17.00 13.33 -4.24
CA LEU A 62 17.97 13.91 -5.18
C LEU A 62 17.95 13.26 -6.57
N ASP A 63 17.98 11.93 -6.60
CA ASP A 63 18.20 11.12 -7.79
C ASP A 63 16.89 10.58 -8.39
N GLY A 64 15.79 10.64 -7.62
CA GLY A 64 14.52 9.99 -7.94
C GLY A 64 14.43 8.57 -7.38
N TYR A 65 13.27 7.94 -7.53
CA TYR A 65 12.98 6.63 -6.94
C TYR A 65 11.96 5.84 -7.77
N THR A 66 11.92 4.54 -7.51
CA THR A 66 10.79 3.65 -7.84
C THR A 66 10.00 3.36 -6.57
N VAL A 67 8.71 3.10 -6.71
CA VAL A 67 7.85 2.75 -5.57
C VAL A 67 7.78 1.23 -5.47
N GLU A 68 8.03 0.70 -4.27
CA GLU A 68 7.73 -0.70 -3.95
C GLU A 68 6.24 -0.95 -4.15
N GLU A 69 5.88 -1.87 -5.04
CA GLU A 69 4.49 -2.23 -5.28
C GLU A 69 3.88 -2.78 -3.98
N GLU A 70 2.81 -2.13 -3.50
CA GLU A 70 2.15 -2.56 -2.28
C GLU A 70 1.49 -3.92 -2.53
N LYS A 71 1.99 -4.94 -1.83
CA LYS A 71 1.48 -6.31 -1.93
C LYS A 71 -0.04 -6.34 -1.73
N LYS A 72 -0.73 -6.90 -2.72
CA LYS A 72 -2.15 -7.18 -2.66
C LYS A 72 -2.40 -8.63 -2.32
N TYR A 73 -3.52 -8.87 -1.66
CA TYR A 73 -3.91 -10.19 -1.20
C TYR A 73 -5.34 -10.49 -1.63
N LYS A 74 -5.56 -11.73 -2.05
CA LYS A 74 -6.88 -12.36 -2.09
C LYS A 74 -7.09 -13.04 -0.74
N ILE A 75 -8.16 -12.64 -0.06
CA ILE A 75 -8.46 -13.09 1.30
C ILE A 75 -9.74 -13.91 1.25
N THR A 76 -9.62 -15.19 1.56
CA THR A 76 -10.70 -16.17 1.42
C THR A 76 -11.01 -16.80 2.77
N LEU A 77 -12.24 -16.61 3.25
CA LEU A 77 -12.78 -17.35 4.38
C LEU A 77 -13.21 -18.74 3.92
N LEU A 78 -12.51 -19.74 4.45
CA LEU A 78 -12.69 -21.14 4.09
C LEU A 78 -14.04 -21.64 4.63
N ASN A 79 -14.91 -22.05 3.71
CA ASN A 79 -16.20 -22.64 4.05
C ASN A 79 -16.38 -23.94 3.28
N ARG A 80 -15.95 -25.03 3.93
CA ARG A 80 -15.89 -26.39 3.35
C ARG A 80 -17.25 -27.00 3.03
N ASN A 81 -18.35 -26.40 3.50
CA ASN A 81 -19.69 -26.99 3.40
C ASN A 81 -20.55 -26.39 2.28
N ASP A 82 -20.30 -25.13 1.90
CA ASP A 82 -21.20 -24.38 1.00
C ASP A 82 -20.43 -23.41 0.08
N GLY A 83 -19.11 -23.63 -0.06
CA GLY A 83 -18.23 -22.81 -0.88
C GLY A 83 -17.68 -21.59 -0.14
N ASP A 84 -16.43 -21.28 -0.45
CA ASP A 84 -15.66 -20.23 0.21
C ASP A 84 -16.25 -18.82 0.00
N LEU A 85 -15.93 -17.93 0.94
CA LEU A 85 -16.30 -16.53 0.90
C LEU A 85 -15.06 -15.67 0.69
N TYR A 86 -15.18 -14.59 -0.07
CA TYR A 86 -14.08 -13.67 -0.35
C TYR A 86 -14.32 -12.37 0.40
N LEU A 87 -13.27 -11.85 1.05
CA LEU A 87 -13.31 -10.49 1.57
C LEU A 87 -13.20 -9.53 0.39
N VAL A 88 -14.20 -8.67 0.23
CA VAL A 88 -14.24 -7.70 -0.86
C VAL A 88 -14.50 -6.29 -0.36
N ASN A 89 -13.90 -5.30 -1.02
CA ASN A 89 -14.37 -3.93 -1.00
C ASN A 89 -15.44 -3.75 -2.08
N GLN A 90 -16.72 -3.85 -1.68
CA GLN A 90 -17.86 -3.81 -2.60
C GLN A 90 -17.91 -2.53 -3.46
N ASN A 91 -17.37 -1.43 -2.93
CA ASN A 91 -17.47 -0.11 -3.53
C ASN A 91 -16.16 0.33 -4.22
N ALA A 92 -15.17 -0.55 -4.37
CA ALA A 92 -13.89 -0.18 -4.98
C ALA A 92 -14.06 0.43 -6.38
N ASP A 93 -14.99 -0.11 -7.19
CA ASP A 93 -15.30 0.42 -8.53
C ASP A 93 -16.06 1.75 -8.51
N LEU A 94 -16.71 2.08 -7.39
CA LEU A 94 -17.45 3.33 -7.23
C LEU A 94 -16.56 4.51 -6.86
N ALA A 95 -15.32 4.25 -6.40
CA ALA A 95 -14.32 5.29 -6.15
C ALA A 95 -14.01 6.08 -7.43
N ASP A 96 -13.96 5.41 -8.59
CA ASP A 96 -13.71 6.06 -9.88
C ASP A 96 -14.85 7.02 -10.29
N LYS A 97 -16.08 6.81 -9.78
CA LYS A 97 -17.27 7.61 -10.11
C LYS A 97 -17.59 8.70 -9.09
N TYR A 98 -17.37 8.43 -7.81
CA TYR A 98 -17.77 9.31 -6.71
C TYR A 98 -16.56 9.86 -5.91
N GLY A 99 -15.34 9.51 -6.29
CA GLY A 99 -14.12 9.91 -5.59
C GLY A 99 -14.11 9.45 -4.14
N HIS A 100 -13.49 10.26 -3.27
CA HIS A 100 -13.37 10.01 -1.83
C HIS A 100 -14.70 9.93 -1.06
N PHE A 101 -15.85 10.18 -1.71
CA PHE A 101 -17.17 10.06 -1.11
C PHE A 101 -17.75 8.64 -1.15
N SER A 102 -17.11 7.71 -1.87
CA SER A 102 -17.56 6.32 -1.85
C SER A 102 -17.15 5.65 -0.53
N PRO A 103 -18.09 5.22 0.33
CA PRO A 103 -17.73 4.55 1.56
C PRO A 103 -17.08 3.21 1.23
N VAL A 104 -15.92 2.92 1.81
CA VAL A 104 -15.35 1.58 1.75
C VAL A 104 -16.26 0.64 2.52
N VAL A 105 -16.65 -0.45 1.88
CA VAL A 105 -17.51 -1.48 2.47
C VAL A 105 -16.80 -2.82 2.32
N LEU A 106 -16.12 -3.24 3.38
CA LEU A 106 -15.51 -4.56 3.47
C LEU A 106 -16.53 -5.57 3.97
N LEU A 107 -16.74 -6.65 3.23
CA LEU A 107 -17.60 -7.76 3.63
C LEU A 107 -17.15 -9.09 3.01
N PHE A 108 -17.50 -10.20 3.67
CA PHE A 108 -17.34 -11.54 3.11
C PHE A 108 -18.55 -11.92 2.26
N THR A 109 -18.32 -12.33 1.01
CA THR A 109 -19.39 -12.71 0.09
C THR A 109 -18.98 -13.80 -0.89
N LYS A 110 -19.96 -14.53 -1.41
CA LYS A 110 -19.79 -15.45 -2.54
C LYS A 110 -19.80 -14.76 -3.90
N CYS A 111 -20.14 -13.47 -3.96
CA CYS A 111 -20.40 -12.76 -5.22
C CYS A 111 -19.21 -12.82 -6.18
N THR A 112 -19.48 -13.30 -7.40
CA THR A 112 -18.48 -13.58 -8.44
C THR A 112 -18.36 -12.48 -9.50
N ASN A 113 -19.20 -11.44 -9.44
CA ASN A 113 -19.22 -10.33 -10.42
C ASN A 113 -18.61 -9.05 -9.83
N PHE A 114 -17.35 -9.13 -9.39
CA PHE A 114 -16.58 -7.95 -9.02
C PHE A 114 -15.35 -7.81 -9.90
N SER A 115 -14.87 -6.57 -10.08
CA SER A 115 -13.57 -6.33 -10.70
C SER A 115 -12.44 -6.80 -9.78
N LYS A 116 -11.23 -6.97 -10.33
CA LYS A 116 -10.02 -7.28 -9.55
C LYS A 116 -9.81 -6.31 -8.39
N LYS A 117 -10.11 -5.02 -8.58
CA LYS A 117 -9.95 -3.98 -7.55
C LYS A 117 -10.76 -4.26 -6.28
N CYS A 118 -11.88 -4.96 -6.39
CA CYS A 118 -12.73 -5.24 -5.23
C CYS A 118 -12.19 -6.36 -4.33
N TYR A 119 -11.38 -7.29 -4.86
CA TYR A 119 -10.94 -8.48 -4.10
C TYR A 119 -9.42 -8.63 -4.00
N GLU A 120 -8.65 -7.73 -4.59
CA GLU A 120 -7.19 -7.63 -4.43
C GLU A 120 -6.88 -6.46 -3.50
N LEU A 121 -6.84 -6.75 -2.19
CA LEU A 121 -6.77 -5.74 -1.13
C LEU A 121 -5.36 -5.64 -0.55
N THR A 122 -4.91 -4.44 -0.20
CA THR A 122 -3.65 -4.29 0.53
C THR A 122 -3.84 -4.59 2.01
N LYS A 123 -2.76 -4.99 2.69
CA LYS A 123 -2.81 -5.21 4.15
C LYS A 123 -3.24 -3.93 4.88
N LYS A 124 -2.80 -2.76 4.41
CA LYS A 124 -3.15 -1.46 4.99
C LYS A 124 -4.65 -1.21 4.91
N GLU A 125 -5.27 -1.44 3.74
CA GLU A 125 -6.72 -1.29 3.57
C GLU A 125 -7.46 -2.18 4.58
N VAL A 126 -7.16 -3.48 4.61
CA VAL A 126 -7.84 -4.44 5.48
C VAL A 126 -7.71 -4.08 6.96
N VAL A 127 -6.50 -3.71 7.42
CA VAL A 127 -6.25 -3.34 8.82
C VAL A 127 -6.94 -2.02 9.17
N SER A 128 -6.97 -1.05 8.25
CA SER A 128 -7.58 0.27 8.50
C SER A 128 -9.09 0.23 8.74
N TYR A 129 -9.75 -0.85 8.33
CA TYR A 129 -11.20 -1.08 8.53
C TYR A 129 -11.49 -2.20 9.55
N ASP A 130 -10.58 -2.45 10.50
CA ASP A 130 -10.73 -3.41 11.60
C ASP A 130 -10.84 -4.90 11.18
N PHE A 131 -10.50 -5.23 9.94
CA PHE A 131 -10.40 -6.62 9.46
C PHE A 131 -9.00 -7.22 9.66
N GLY A 132 -8.12 -6.58 10.44
CA GLY A 132 -6.74 -7.05 10.65
C GLY A 132 -6.62 -8.48 11.16
N TRP A 133 -7.63 -8.98 11.88
CA TRP A 133 -7.70 -10.35 12.40
C TRP A 133 -7.63 -11.45 11.32
N VAL A 134 -7.94 -11.13 10.06
CA VAL A 134 -7.94 -12.13 8.97
C VAL A 134 -6.55 -12.69 8.70
N PHE A 135 -5.49 -11.92 8.99
CA PHE A 135 -4.10 -12.34 8.78
C PHE A 135 -3.61 -13.35 9.82
N ASP A 136 -4.30 -13.46 10.96
CA ASP A 136 -3.94 -14.37 12.07
C ASP A 136 -4.97 -15.51 12.23
N CYS A 137 -5.96 -15.60 11.33
CA CYS A 137 -7.06 -16.55 11.45
C CYS A 137 -6.80 -17.84 10.66
N PRO A 138 -6.78 -19.03 11.29
CA PRO A 138 -6.53 -20.30 10.61
C PRO A 138 -7.66 -20.71 9.64
N GLY A 139 -8.85 -20.11 9.77
CA GLY A 139 -9.97 -20.29 8.85
C GLY A 139 -9.89 -19.42 7.59
N ILE A 140 -8.87 -18.58 7.47
CA ILE A 140 -8.64 -17.69 6.33
C ILE A 140 -7.47 -18.22 5.51
N LYS A 141 -7.63 -18.20 4.19
CA LYS A 141 -6.55 -18.37 3.22
C LYS A 141 -6.15 -16.98 2.68
N ILE A 142 -4.86 -16.68 2.73
CA ILE A 142 -4.27 -15.45 2.22
C ILE A 142 -3.41 -15.82 1.01
N GLU A 143 -3.71 -15.23 -0.15
CA GLU A 143 -2.93 -15.42 -1.38
C GLU A 143 -2.39 -14.08 -1.87
N GLU A 144 -1.07 -13.92 -1.88
CA GLU A 144 -0.41 -12.74 -2.47
C GLU A 144 -0.64 -12.73 -3.99
N VAL A 145 -1.11 -11.61 -4.50
CA VAL A 145 -1.31 -11.37 -5.93
C VAL A 145 0.05 -10.97 -6.49
N LYS A 146 0.50 -11.69 -7.53
CA LYS A 146 1.68 -11.32 -8.30
C LYS A 146 1.20 -10.53 -9.51
N ASP A 147 1.77 -9.35 -9.72
CA ASP A 147 1.54 -8.59 -10.93
C ASP A 147 2.16 -9.35 -12.12
N GLU A 148 1.34 -9.63 -13.15
CA GLU A 148 1.74 -10.26 -14.43
C GLU A 148 2.03 -9.23 -15.50
#